data_AF-A0A7X1P1E3-F1
#
_entry.id   AF-A0A7X1P1E3-F1
#
_cell.length_a   1.000
_cell.length_b   1.000
_cell.length_c   1.000
_cell.angle_alpha   90.00
_cell.angle_beta   90.00
_cell.angle_gamma   90.00
#
_symmetry.space_group_name_H-M   'P 1'
#
loop_
_entity.id
_entity.type
_entity.pdbx_description
1 polymer ?
#
loop_
_entity_poly.entity_id
_entity_poly.type
_entity_poly.pdbx_seq_one_letter_code
_entity_poly.pdbx_strand_id
1 'polypeptide(L)'
;MPWRGDVSWAHGRFDAPDPWPRRSQDRHRERTLSGRSRRTGAHRRSSGDRHCRRDATRLRRCAALRARRRAGVLGLRRHAAGGGARIEAPAHDHAQPGAHVRHRSAEHGLGRAVSVRCLPAGDCAVVIELDAEIGPELNRRLRVLEWLLGEGRLAGVTETVPSFRSLLVYYDPDAIGYDALCAAIEARVGQTAHTPAPDTRSIEIPCCYNDPELGFDLQAVAARLAVSVESVIELHSAAEYLVYFIGFAPGQPYLTGLAPQLAIPRLESPRTKTPAGAVGIGGTQGCIYSVQSPGGFWILGHTPLRLYDPDARAPILLEPGDRLRFRSIGRDEYDAIAAEVACGSYRPRSA
;
A
#
# COMPACT_ATOMS: atom_id res chain seq x y z
N MET A 1 43.47 -38.32 -7.46
CA MET A 1 43.49 -39.52 -6.58
C MET A 1 44.76 -39.48 -5.73
N PRO A 2 44.74 -39.99 -4.49
CA PRO A 2 44.61 -39.04 -3.37
C PRO A 2 45.68 -39.21 -2.29
N TRP A 3 45.81 -38.18 -1.44
CA TRP A 3 46.28 -38.35 -0.07
C TRP A 3 45.10 -38.29 0.90
N ARG A 4 45.03 -39.27 1.79
CA ARG A 4 43.99 -39.39 2.83
C ARG A 4 44.46 -38.70 4.12
N GLY A 5 43.50 -38.28 4.93
CA GLY A 5 43.74 -37.67 6.23
C GLY A 5 42.46 -37.67 7.07
N ASP A 6 41.93 -38.85 7.37
CA ASP A 6 40.81 -39.01 8.30
C ASP A 6 41.27 -38.75 9.74
N VAL A 7 40.59 -37.86 10.46
CA VAL A 7 40.56 -37.86 11.94
C VAL A 7 39.12 -37.62 12.37
N SER A 8 38.54 -38.61 13.05
CA SER A 8 37.22 -38.56 13.69
C SER A 8 37.34 -38.32 15.20
N TRP A 9 36.23 -38.49 15.94
CA TRP A 9 36.05 -38.29 17.39
C TRP A 9 35.76 -36.84 17.82
N ALA A 10 34.79 -36.54 18.70
CA ALA A 10 33.77 -37.39 19.31
C ALA A 10 32.53 -36.58 19.72
N HIS A 11 31.45 -37.27 20.08
CA HIS A 11 30.23 -36.69 20.64
C HIS A 11 30.48 -35.99 21.98
N GLY A 12 29.89 -34.81 22.15
CA GLY A 12 29.70 -34.15 23.44
C GLY A 12 28.29 -33.56 23.55
N ARG A 13 27.34 -34.32 24.10
CA ARG A 13 26.10 -33.74 24.61
C ARG A 13 26.43 -33.03 25.92
N PHE A 14 25.95 -31.80 26.08
CA PHE A 14 25.84 -31.16 27.38
C PHE A 14 24.39 -30.74 27.60
N ASP A 15 23.79 -31.27 28.67
CA ASP A 15 22.44 -30.95 29.07
C ASP A 15 22.37 -29.55 29.73
N ALA A 16 21.18 -28.96 29.70
CA ALA A 16 20.90 -27.62 30.20
C ALA A 16 20.94 -27.52 31.73
N PRO A 17 20.93 -26.27 32.24
CA PRO A 17 19.97 -25.94 33.30
C PRO A 17 19.05 -24.77 32.94
N ASP A 18 17.78 -24.93 33.32
CA ASP A 18 16.66 -24.00 33.12
C ASP A 18 16.70 -22.79 34.11
N PRO A 19 15.79 -21.80 34.01
CA PRO A 19 16.10 -20.41 34.38
C PRO A 19 15.90 -20.01 35.86
N TRP A 20 16.52 -18.88 36.21
CA TRP A 20 16.39 -18.20 37.51
C TRP A 20 14.98 -17.58 37.76
N PRO A 21 14.62 -17.25 39.03
CA PRO A 21 13.32 -17.60 39.56
C PRO A 21 12.30 -16.45 39.68
N ARG A 22 11.05 -16.84 39.94
CA ARG A 22 9.99 -15.98 40.46
C ARG A 22 10.39 -15.37 41.81
N ARG A 23 10.15 -14.08 42.01
CA ARG A 23 10.00 -13.50 43.36
C ARG A 23 8.53 -13.31 43.71
N SER A 24 8.23 -13.56 44.98
CA SER A 24 6.91 -13.54 45.58
C SER A 24 6.45 -12.13 45.95
N GLN A 25 5.12 -11.98 45.92
CA GLN A 25 4.28 -11.19 46.82
C GLN A 25 4.97 -10.32 47.88
N ASP A 26 4.52 -9.07 47.99
CA ASP A 26 4.20 -8.53 49.30
C ASP A 26 2.79 -7.93 49.30
N ARG A 27 2.09 -8.03 50.44
CA ARG A 27 0.72 -7.53 50.63
C ARG A 27 0.77 -6.35 51.59
N HIS A 28 0.05 -5.26 51.33
CA HIS A 28 -0.58 -4.55 52.45
C HIS A 28 -1.86 -3.77 52.14
N ARG A 29 -2.93 -4.26 52.79
CA ARG A 29 -4.03 -3.53 53.45
C ARG A 29 -4.99 -2.66 52.62
N GLU A 30 -6.20 -3.21 52.56
CA GLU A 30 -7.49 -2.53 52.55
C GLU A 30 -7.55 -1.29 53.47
N ARG A 31 -8.27 -0.26 53.03
CA ARG A 31 -9.25 0.43 53.89
C ARG A 31 -10.55 0.66 53.14
N THR A 32 -11.63 0.22 53.75
CA THR A 32 -13.02 0.50 53.37
C THR A 32 -13.46 1.88 53.87
N LEU A 33 -14.60 2.36 53.33
CA LEU A 33 -15.64 3.26 53.88
C LEU A 33 -16.21 4.08 52.71
N SER A 34 -17.31 3.66 52.08
CA SER A 34 -18.71 3.89 52.48
C SER A 34 -19.18 5.35 52.32
N GLY A 35 -20.08 5.60 51.37
CA GLY A 35 -20.70 6.91 51.16
C GLY A 35 -22.01 6.80 50.34
N ARG A 36 -23.13 6.50 51.01
CA ARG A 36 -24.46 6.49 50.37
C ARG A 36 -24.94 7.91 50.07
N SER A 37 -25.75 8.03 49.01
CA SER A 37 -27.10 8.67 48.97
C SER A 37 -27.31 9.42 47.64
N ARG A 38 -28.49 9.61 47.05
CA ARG A 38 -29.83 8.99 47.02
C ARG A 38 -30.68 10.01 46.24
N ARG A 39 -31.54 9.56 45.30
CA ARG A 39 -32.81 10.24 44.89
C ARG A 39 -32.61 11.60 44.16
N THR A 40 -33.53 12.15 43.37
CA THR A 40 -34.89 11.77 42.89
C THR A 40 -35.07 12.43 41.52
N GLY A 41 -35.92 11.95 40.60
CA GLY A 41 -37.37 12.11 40.65
C GLY A 41 -37.98 12.02 39.25
N ALA A 42 -39.30 11.85 39.15
CA ALA A 42 -39.99 11.53 37.89
C ALA A 42 -41.36 12.20 37.77
N HIS A 43 -41.74 12.59 36.54
CA HIS A 43 -43.08 13.03 36.10
C HIS A 43 -43.16 12.65 34.59
N ARG A 44 -44.14 11.93 33.98
CA ARG A 44 -45.64 11.93 34.00
C ARG A 44 -46.19 13.35 33.73
N ARG A 45 -47.09 13.70 32.79
CA ARG A 45 -48.22 13.10 32.01
C ARG A 45 -48.44 13.94 30.71
N SER A 46 -49.38 13.70 29.78
CA SER A 46 -49.88 12.48 29.08
C SER A 46 -51.00 12.83 28.06
N SER A 47 -51.07 12.13 26.92
CA SER A 47 -52.28 11.79 26.09
C SER A 47 -53.18 12.86 25.41
N GLY A 48 -53.61 12.56 24.17
CA GLY A 48 -54.79 13.09 23.45
C GLY A 48 -54.60 13.08 21.92
N ASP A 49 -55.18 12.19 21.10
CA ASP A 49 -56.58 12.06 20.62
C ASP A 49 -57.09 13.24 19.75
N ARG A 50 -57.86 13.08 18.66
CA ARG A 50 -58.21 11.96 17.73
C ARG A 50 -59.07 12.55 16.58
N HIS A 51 -58.98 12.09 15.31
CA HIS A 51 -60.02 12.04 14.21
C HIS A 51 -59.39 12.10 12.79
N CYS A 52 -59.60 11.10 11.91
CA CYS A 52 -60.56 11.06 10.76
C CYS A 52 -60.28 12.06 9.62
N ARG A 53 -60.27 11.71 8.31
CA ARG A 53 -60.71 10.50 7.56
C ARG A 53 -59.91 10.34 6.24
N ARG A 54 -60.12 9.17 5.61
CA ARG A 54 -59.97 8.76 4.18
C ARG A 54 -60.11 9.91 3.13
N ASP A 55 -59.57 9.85 1.90
CA ASP A 55 -59.35 8.68 1.02
C ASP A 55 -58.21 8.81 -0.04
N ALA A 56 -57.97 7.72 -0.79
CA ALA A 56 -56.93 7.48 -1.81
C ALA A 56 -56.74 8.56 -2.92
N THR A 57 -55.55 8.77 -3.50
CA THR A 57 -54.98 7.91 -4.58
C THR A 57 -53.59 8.38 -5.09
N ARG A 58 -52.85 7.43 -5.71
CA ARG A 58 -51.84 7.58 -6.79
C ARG A 58 -50.62 8.52 -6.62
N LEU A 59 -49.46 7.87 -6.45
CA LEU A 59 -48.28 7.97 -7.33
C LEU A 59 -47.98 9.32 -8.01
N ARG A 60 -46.97 10.04 -7.51
CA ARG A 60 -45.84 10.51 -8.33
C ARG A 60 -44.60 10.85 -7.49
N ARG A 61 -43.44 10.67 -8.11
CA ARG A 61 -42.11 10.94 -7.55
C ARG A 61 -41.90 12.44 -7.34
N CYS A 62 -41.22 12.85 -6.27
CA CYS A 62 -39.92 13.54 -6.37
C CYS A 62 -39.33 13.99 -5.00
N ALA A 63 -38.00 13.95 -4.93
CA ALA A 63 -37.11 14.63 -3.97
C ALA A 63 -37.07 14.20 -2.48
N ALA A 64 -35.92 14.53 -1.86
CA ALA A 64 -35.67 14.65 -0.42
C ALA A 64 -35.49 13.38 0.45
N LEU A 65 -34.49 12.54 0.15
CA LEU A 65 -33.70 11.84 1.18
C LEU A 65 -32.19 11.84 0.87
N ARG A 66 -31.60 13.04 0.69
CA ARG A 66 -30.14 13.24 0.83
C ARG A 66 -29.84 13.69 2.26
N ALA A 67 -29.43 12.76 3.13
CA ALA A 67 -28.41 12.95 4.18
C ALA A 67 -28.39 11.76 5.16
N ARG A 68 -27.19 11.43 5.66
CA ARG A 68 -26.88 10.52 6.79
C ARG A 68 -27.10 9.01 6.56
N ARG A 69 -25.99 8.32 6.30
CA ARG A 69 -25.46 7.29 7.22
C ARG A 69 -23.93 7.18 7.08
N ARG A 70 -23.25 7.05 8.21
CA ARG A 70 -21.80 6.77 8.32
C ARG A 70 -21.56 5.26 8.22
N ALA A 71 -20.31 4.91 7.91
CA ALA A 71 -19.56 3.73 8.36
C ALA A 71 -20.34 2.42 8.61
N GLY A 72 -20.09 1.42 7.76
CA GLY A 72 -20.49 0.03 7.97
C GLY A 72 -19.36 -0.92 7.59
N VAL A 73 -18.59 -1.36 8.59
CA VAL A 73 -17.55 -2.39 8.43
C VAL A 73 -18.20 -3.79 8.42
N LEU A 74 -17.63 -4.69 7.60
CA LEU A 74 -17.86 -6.14 7.52
C LEU A 74 -19.25 -6.65 7.07
N GLY A 75 -19.22 -7.40 5.97
CA GLY A 75 -20.36 -8.10 5.38
C GLY A 75 -19.97 -9.41 4.67
N LEU A 76 -18.97 -10.13 5.20
CA LEU A 76 -18.50 -11.43 4.67
C LEU A 76 -19.62 -12.49 4.80
N ARG A 77 -20.44 -12.64 3.76
CA ARG A 77 -21.44 -13.71 3.68
C ARG A 77 -20.77 -15.05 3.39
N ARG A 78 -20.68 -15.90 4.42
CA ARG A 78 -20.45 -17.33 4.24
C ARG A 78 -21.66 -17.93 3.52
N HIS A 79 -21.49 -18.35 2.27
CA HIS A 79 -22.37 -19.37 1.69
C HIS A 79 -21.82 -20.77 1.99
N ALA A 80 -22.74 -21.71 2.24
CA ALA A 80 -22.42 -23.06 2.68
C ALA A 80 -21.85 -23.92 1.54
N ALA A 81 -21.09 -24.96 1.92
CA ALA A 81 -20.44 -25.87 0.98
C ALA A 81 -21.45 -26.77 0.23
N GLY A 82 -21.18 -27.02 -1.05
CA GLY A 82 -21.88 -28.02 -1.85
C GLY A 82 -21.36 -28.05 -3.30
N GLY A 83 -20.93 -29.24 -3.77
CA GLY A 83 -20.51 -29.47 -5.16
C GLY A 83 -18.99 -29.41 -5.36
N GLY A 84 -18.36 -30.58 -5.49
CA GLY A 84 -16.94 -30.67 -5.79
C GLY A 84 -16.66 -30.60 -7.29
N ALA A 85 -15.83 -29.65 -7.71
CA ALA A 85 -15.07 -29.71 -8.94
C ALA A 85 -13.70 -29.09 -8.67
N ARG A 86 -12.61 -29.87 -8.80
CA ARG A 86 -11.25 -29.32 -8.80
C ARG A 86 -11.05 -28.60 -10.13
N ILE A 87 -11.13 -27.27 -10.11
CA ILE A 87 -10.56 -26.44 -11.16
C ILE A 87 -9.29 -25.85 -10.57
N GLU A 88 -8.15 -26.41 -10.96
CA GLU A 88 -6.83 -25.86 -10.63
C GLU A 88 -6.60 -24.63 -11.51
N ALA A 89 -7.14 -23.49 -11.09
CA ALA A 89 -6.79 -22.20 -11.65
C ALA A 89 -5.41 -21.78 -11.08
N PRO A 90 -4.38 -21.55 -11.91
CA PRO A 90 -3.12 -21.03 -11.42
C PRO A 90 -3.33 -19.63 -10.87
N ALA A 91 -2.89 -19.40 -9.64
CA ALA A 91 -2.74 -18.05 -9.12
C ALA A 91 -1.64 -17.36 -9.92
N HIS A 92 -2.01 -16.54 -10.91
CA HIS A 92 -1.07 -15.74 -11.68
C HIS A 92 -0.49 -14.65 -10.78
N ASP A 93 0.67 -14.94 -10.18
CA ASP A 93 1.50 -13.94 -9.54
C ASP A 93 1.86 -12.87 -10.58
N HIS A 94 1.44 -11.62 -10.31
CA HIS A 94 1.69 -10.48 -11.19
C HIS A 94 3.19 -10.11 -11.25
N ALA A 95 4.06 -10.75 -10.47
CA ALA A 95 5.51 -10.60 -10.51
C ALA A 95 6.23 -11.83 -11.07
N GLN A 96 6.02 -12.16 -12.35
CA GLN A 96 6.83 -13.21 -13.00
C GLN A 96 8.33 -12.85 -13.02
N PRO A 97 9.22 -13.75 -12.58
CA PRO A 97 10.67 -13.53 -12.59
C PRO A 97 11.23 -13.71 -14.02
N GLY A 98 11.08 -12.68 -14.84
CA GLY A 98 11.54 -12.69 -16.24
C GLY A 98 11.23 -11.41 -17.04
N ALA A 99 10.34 -10.54 -16.53
CA ALA A 99 10.13 -9.22 -17.10
C ALA A 99 11.33 -8.31 -16.81
N HIS A 100 12.38 -8.42 -17.63
CA HIS A 100 13.50 -7.47 -17.62
C HIS A 100 13.00 -6.06 -17.94
N VAL A 101 12.86 -5.22 -16.91
CA VAL A 101 12.48 -3.82 -17.05
C VAL A 101 13.62 -3.07 -17.75
N ARG A 102 13.52 -2.94 -19.07
CA ARG A 102 14.48 -2.18 -19.89
C ARG A 102 14.24 -0.69 -19.71
N HIS A 103 14.87 -0.11 -18.69
CA HIS A 103 15.00 1.35 -18.60
C HIS A 103 15.92 1.84 -19.74
N ARG A 104 15.45 2.80 -20.55
CA ARG A 104 16.27 3.49 -21.54
C ARG A 104 16.24 5.00 -21.28
N SER A 105 17.38 5.65 -21.50
CA SER A 105 17.59 7.08 -21.22
C SER A 105 16.59 7.99 -21.97
N ALA A 106 16.32 9.15 -21.37
CA ALA A 106 15.19 10.04 -21.68
C ALA A 106 15.35 10.89 -22.97
N GLU A 107 15.63 10.26 -24.11
CA GLU A 107 15.85 10.94 -25.40
C GLU A 107 14.85 10.52 -26.50
N HIS A 108 13.55 10.45 -26.21
CA HIS A 108 12.52 10.20 -27.25
C HIS A 108 11.25 11.03 -27.06
N GLY A 109 11.22 12.21 -27.70
CA GLY A 109 10.05 12.76 -28.40
C GLY A 109 8.77 13.06 -27.60
N LEU A 110 8.66 14.30 -27.11
CA LEU A 110 7.36 14.98 -26.99
C LEU A 110 6.63 14.90 -28.35
N GLY A 111 5.52 14.15 -28.42
CA GLY A 111 4.71 14.00 -29.63
C GLY A 111 4.62 12.61 -30.25
N ARG A 112 5.35 11.59 -29.78
CA ARG A 112 5.12 10.20 -30.27
C ARG A 112 3.72 9.72 -29.88
N ALA A 113 2.99 9.13 -30.83
CA ALA A 113 1.73 8.42 -30.57
C ALA A 113 1.98 7.16 -29.72
N VAL A 114 1.11 6.93 -28.74
CA VAL A 114 1.13 5.76 -27.85
C VAL A 114 0.07 4.79 -28.32
N SER A 115 0.44 3.51 -28.43
CA SER A 115 -0.49 2.43 -28.74
C SER A 115 -1.37 2.13 -27.52
N VAL A 116 -2.67 1.94 -27.76
CA VAL A 116 -3.67 1.64 -26.73
C VAL A 116 -4.20 0.23 -26.95
N ARG A 117 -4.31 -0.56 -25.88
CA ARG A 117 -5.04 -1.83 -25.90
C ARG A 117 -6.07 -1.85 -24.77
N CYS A 118 -7.32 -2.08 -25.13
CA CYS A 118 -8.39 -2.29 -24.15
C CYS A 118 -8.60 -3.80 -23.97
N LEU A 119 -8.44 -4.28 -22.73
CA LEU A 119 -8.55 -5.68 -22.36
C LEU A 119 -9.71 -5.84 -21.34
N PRO A 120 -10.72 -6.68 -21.60
CA PRO A 120 -11.79 -6.92 -20.62
C PRO A 120 -11.26 -7.46 -19.30
N ALA A 121 -11.78 -6.95 -18.18
CA ALA A 121 -11.36 -7.32 -16.82
C ALA A 121 -12.56 -7.68 -15.94
N GLY A 122 -13.41 -8.57 -16.47
CA GLY A 122 -14.74 -8.86 -15.91
C GLY A 122 -15.80 -7.90 -16.46
N ASP A 123 -17.02 -8.00 -15.92
CA ASP A 123 -18.22 -7.37 -16.52
C ASP A 123 -18.29 -5.85 -16.32
N CYS A 124 -17.56 -5.31 -15.35
CA CYS A 124 -17.62 -3.89 -14.93
C CYS A 124 -16.25 -3.20 -14.93
N ALA A 125 -15.25 -3.77 -15.62
CA ALA A 125 -13.92 -3.17 -15.71
C ALA A 125 -13.19 -3.47 -17.02
N VAL A 126 -12.29 -2.56 -17.40
CA VAL A 126 -11.39 -2.68 -18.54
C VAL A 126 -9.97 -2.30 -18.12
N VAL A 127 -8.97 -3.09 -18.52
CA VAL A 127 -7.56 -2.72 -18.41
C VAL A 127 -7.16 -2.00 -19.69
N ILE A 128 -6.75 -0.74 -19.54
CA ILE A 128 -6.22 0.10 -20.61
C ILE A 128 -4.71 0.01 -20.55
N GLU A 129 -4.09 -0.72 -21.47
CA GLU A 129 -2.64 -0.75 -21.60
C GLU A 129 -2.14 0.30 -22.58
N LEU A 130 -1.06 0.98 -22.19
CA LEU A 130 -0.37 2.00 -22.98
C LEU A 130 1.03 1.49 -23.33
N ASP A 131 1.33 1.30 -24.62
CA ASP A 131 2.61 0.78 -25.12
C ASP A 131 3.11 -0.53 -24.45
N ALA A 132 4.30 -1.00 -24.88
CA ALA A 132 4.94 -2.21 -24.36
C ALA A 132 6.02 -1.93 -23.30
N GLU A 133 6.67 -0.76 -23.35
CA GLU A 133 7.86 -0.43 -22.55
C GLU A 133 7.52 0.52 -21.39
N ILE A 134 8.01 0.22 -20.18
CA ILE A 134 7.79 1.04 -18.99
C ILE A 134 8.80 2.20 -18.98
N GLY A 135 8.32 3.44 -18.83
CA GLY A 135 9.20 4.62 -18.76
C GLY A 135 8.56 5.83 -18.05
N PRO A 136 9.34 6.87 -17.70
CA PRO A 136 8.83 8.04 -16.98
C PRO A 136 7.78 8.84 -17.76
N GLU A 137 7.98 9.03 -19.07
CA GLU A 137 6.99 9.71 -19.93
C GLU A 137 5.69 8.91 -20.06
N LEU A 138 5.78 7.58 -20.07
CA LEU A 138 4.58 6.73 -20.08
C LEU A 138 3.81 6.84 -18.77
N ASN A 139 4.49 6.83 -17.61
CA ASN A 139 3.86 7.11 -16.32
C ASN A 139 3.18 8.49 -16.30
N ARG A 140 3.88 9.52 -16.81
CA ARG A 140 3.34 10.88 -16.90
C ARG A 140 2.04 10.90 -17.70
N ARG A 141 2.01 10.25 -18.87
CA ARG A 141 0.78 10.14 -19.69
C ARG A 141 -0.31 9.32 -19.00
N LEU A 142 0.05 8.26 -18.28
CA LEU A 142 -0.90 7.44 -17.53
C LEU A 142 -1.54 8.20 -16.36
N ARG A 143 -0.77 8.99 -15.60
CA ARG A 143 -1.29 9.90 -14.56
C ARG A 143 -2.20 10.99 -15.14
N VAL A 144 -1.86 11.52 -16.32
CA VAL A 144 -2.71 12.47 -17.04
C VAL A 144 -4.00 11.81 -17.52
N LEU A 145 -3.93 10.56 -18.02
CA LEU A 145 -5.11 9.79 -18.44
C LEU A 145 -6.03 9.50 -17.25
N GLU A 146 -5.48 9.02 -16.14
CA GLU A 146 -6.18 8.82 -14.87
C GLU A 146 -6.89 10.11 -14.45
N TRP A 147 -6.19 11.26 -14.46
CA TRP A 147 -6.78 12.56 -14.17
C TRP A 147 -7.90 12.94 -15.16
N LEU A 148 -7.76 12.64 -16.46
CA LEU A 148 -8.80 12.88 -17.48
C LEU A 148 -10.03 11.94 -17.37
N LEU A 149 -9.91 10.84 -16.63
CA LEU A 149 -10.94 9.81 -16.46
C LEU A 149 -11.58 9.77 -15.08
N GLY A 150 -10.91 10.31 -14.05
CA GLY A 150 -11.36 10.29 -12.65
C GLY A 150 -12.75 10.90 -12.41
N GLU A 151 -13.29 10.63 -11.22
CA GLU A 151 -14.71 10.84 -10.87
C GLU A 151 -15.34 12.10 -11.49
N GLY A 152 -16.38 11.88 -12.30
CA GLY A 152 -17.16 12.94 -12.95
C GLY A 152 -16.58 13.51 -14.25
N ARG A 153 -15.39 13.09 -14.70
CA ARG A 153 -14.76 13.58 -15.95
C ARG A 153 -15.00 12.70 -17.18
N LEU A 154 -15.40 11.45 -16.98
CA LEU A 154 -16.03 10.61 -18.00
C LEU A 154 -17.30 9.96 -17.40
N ALA A 155 -18.44 10.15 -18.07
CA ALA A 155 -19.69 9.53 -17.64
C ALA A 155 -19.58 8.00 -17.70
N GLY A 156 -20.07 7.33 -16.67
CA GLY A 156 -20.01 5.88 -16.52
C GLY A 156 -18.73 5.34 -15.88
N VAL A 157 -17.61 6.09 -15.83
CA VAL A 157 -16.43 5.66 -15.05
C VAL A 157 -16.70 5.86 -13.55
N THR A 158 -16.41 4.83 -12.76
CA THR A 158 -16.64 4.81 -11.30
C THR A 158 -15.36 4.90 -10.50
N GLU A 159 -14.29 4.21 -10.92
CA GLU A 159 -13.00 4.18 -10.23
C GLU A 159 -11.87 3.91 -11.25
N THR A 160 -10.68 4.44 -10.99
CA THR A 160 -9.48 4.20 -11.79
C THR A 160 -8.31 3.80 -10.89
N VAL A 161 -7.61 2.72 -11.23
CA VAL A 161 -6.47 2.20 -10.46
C VAL A 161 -5.22 2.15 -11.37
N PRO A 162 -4.24 3.04 -11.18
CA PRO A 162 -3.04 3.12 -12.02
C PRO A 162 -2.03 2.02 -11.68
N SER A 163 -1.23 1.62 -12.67
CA SER A 163 -0.12 0.68 -12.51
C SER A 163 1.09 1.10 -13.39
N PHE A 164 2.02 0.18 -13.67
CA PHE A 164 3.25 0.45 -14.41
C PHE A 164 3.05 0.99 -15.83
N ARG A 165 2.14 0.39 -16.61
CA ARG A 165 1.86 0.79 -18.00
C ARG A 165 0.40 0.61 -18.37
N SER A 166 -0.45 0.34 -17.39
CA SER A 166 -1.87 0.15 -17.60
C SER A 166 -2.70 0.76 -16.48
N LEU A 167 -3.89 1.21 -16.86
CA LEU A 167 -4.90 1.79 -15.98
C LEU A 167 -6.08 0.82 -15.95
N LEU A 168 -6.41 0.27 -14.78
CA LEU A 168 -7.66 -0.45 -14.60
C LEU A 168 -8.77 0.59 -14.42
N VAL A 169 -9.80 0.53 -15.25
CA VAL A 169 -10.95 1.44 -15.23
C VAL A 169 -12.19 0.63 -14.89
N TYR A 170 -12.77 0.88 -13.71
CA TYR A 170 -14.08 0.40 -13.35
C TYR A 170 -15.16 1.32 -13.93
N TYR A 171 -16.24 0.74 -14.41
CA TYR A 171 -17.34 1.47 -15.04
C TYR A 171 -18.70 0.83 -14.77
N ASP A 172 -19.73 1.64 -14.88
CA ASP A 172 -21.13 1.24 -14.84
C ASP A 172 -21.61 0.87 -16.27
N PRO A 173 -21.84 -0.42 -16.57
CA PRO A 173 -22.27 -0.86 -17.89
C PRO A 173 -23.68 -0.42 -18.27
N ASP A 174 -24.54 -0.05 -17.30
CA ASP A 174 -25.85 0.55 -17.59
C ASP A 174 -25.72 2.02 -18.05
N ALA A 175 -24.59 2.66 -17.75
CA ALA A 175 -24.30 4.05 -18.12
C ALA A 175 -23.44 4.19 -19.40
N ILE A 176 -22.50 3.27 -19.64
CA ILE A 176 -21.65 3.26 -20.84
C ILE A 176 -21.26 1.83 -21.25
N GLY A 177 -21.46 1.49 -22.53
CA GLY A 177 -21.06 0.19 -23.07
C GLY A 177 -19.54 0.10 -23.36
N TYR A 178 -19.00 -1.12 -23.31
CA TYR A 178 -17.56 -1.40 -23.47
C TYR A 178 -16.90 -0.67 -24.65
N ASP A 179 -17.42 -0.83 -25.88
CA ASP A 179 -16.80 -0.25 -27.08
C ASP A 179 -16.79 1.28 -27.05
N ALA A 180 -17.87 1.89 -26.53
CA ALA A 180 -17.99 3.33 -26.38
C ALA A 180 -17.03 3.87 -25.30
N LEU A 181 -16.84 3.13 -24.21
CA LEU A 181 -15.84 3.44 -23.19
C LEU A 181 -14.42 3.36 -23.76
N CYS A 182 -14.09 2.30 -24.49
CA CYS A 182 -12.79 2.12 -25.13
C CYS A 182 -12.46 3.29 -26.07
N ALA A 183 -13.38 3.65 -26.96
CA ALA A 183 -13.22 4.78 -27.87
C ALA A 183 -13.10 6.13 -27.13
N ALA A 184 -13.87 6.34 -26.06
CA ALA A 184 -13.82 7.57 -25.25
C ALA A 184 -12.51 7.71 -24.44
N ILE A 185 -11.87 6.58 -24.10
CA ILE A 185 -10.56 6.53 -23.46
C ILE A 185 -9.45 6.75 -24.49
N GLU A 186 -9.48 6.07 -25.65
CA GLU A 186 -8.50 6.24 -26.72
C GLU A 186 -8.43 7.71 -27.20
N ALA A 187 -9.58 8.36 -27.36
CA ALA A 187 -9.67 9.79 -27.66
C ALA A 187 -9.07 10.71 -26.57
N ARG A 188 -9.01 10.26 -25.31
CA ARG A 188 -8.32 10.96 -24.21
C ARG A 188 -6.82 10.65 -24.17
N VAL A 189 -6.38 9.46 -24.55
CA VAL A 189 -4.95 9.12 -24.66
C VAL A 189 -4.22 10.09 -25.60
N GLY A 190 -4.84 10.46 -26.73
CA GLY A 190 -4.30 11.47 -27.64
C GLY A 190 -4.05 12.85 -27.00
N GLN A 191 -4.80 13.22 -25.96
CA GLN A 191 -4.67 14.50 -25.26
C GLN A 191 -3.51 14.50 -24.25
N THR A 192 -3.10 13.32 -23.75
CA THR A 192 -2.06 13.17 -22.71
C THR A 192 -0.68 13.70 -23.12
N ALA A 193 -0.40 13.80 -24.43
CA ALA A 193 0.84 14.34 -24.96
C ALA A 193 0.99 15.86 -24.74
N HIS A 194 -0.12 16.59 -24.62
CA HIS A 194 -0.14 18.06 -24.55
C HIS A 194 -0.69 18.60 -23.22
N THR A 195 -1.41 17.77 -22.45
CA THR A 195 -1.88 18.13 -21.11
C THR A 195 -0.72 18.04 -20.10
N PRO A 196 -0.47 19.09 -19.29
CA PRO A 196 0.49 19.04 -18.18
C PRO A 196 0.19 17.89 -17.21
N ALA A 197 1.23 17.33 -16.61
CA ALA A 197 1.05 16.39 -15.51
C ALA A 197 0.42 17.08 -14.29
N PRO A 198 -0.38 16.38 -13.47
CA PRO A 198 -0.77 16.90 -12.16
C PRO A 198 0.46 17.25 -11.31
N ASP A 199 0.30 18.25 -10.44
CA ASP A 199 1.33 18.62 -9.47
C ASP A 199 1.81 17.40 -8.68
N THR A 200 3.07 17.44 -8.28
CA THR A 200 3.77 16.32 -7.66
C THR A 200 4.40 16.81 -6.38
N ARG A 201 4.14 16.10 -5.27
CA ARG A 201 4.74 16.41 -3.97
C ARG A 201 6.13 15.80 -3.91
N SER A 202 7.09 16.51 -3.34
CA SER A 202 8.39 15.95 -2.94
C SER A 202 8.35 15.71 -1.44
N ILE A 203 8.61 14.48 -0.97
CA ILE A 203 8.43 14.08 0.43
C ILE A 203 9.72 13.44 0.98
N GLU A 204 10.20 13.90 2.13
CA GLU A 204 11.33 13.28 2.82
C GLU A 204 10.83 12.15 3.74
N ILE A 205 11.35 10.94 3.55
CA ILE A 205 11.03 9.77 4.38
C ILE A 205 12.21 9.47 5.30
N PRO A 206 12.11 9.68 6.64
CA PRO A 206 13.13 9.25 7.58
C PRO A 206 13.23 7.71 7.56
N CYS A 207 14.45 7.18 7.46
CA CYS A 207 14.72 5.74 7.46
C CYS A 207 15.93 5.41 8.34
N CYS A 208 15.76 4.51 9.30
CA CYS A 208 16.84 3.99 10.12
C CYS A 208 17.38 2.70 9.49
N TYR A 209 18.64 2.74 9.05
CA TYR A 209 19.33 1.62 8.39
C TYR A 209 20.25 0.86 9.36
N ASN A 210 21.03 1.59 10.18
CA ASN A 210 22.10 1.06 11.03
C ASN A 210 21.59 0.45 12.35
N ASP A 211 20.51 -0.31 12.28
CA ASP A 211 19.92 -1.03 13.40
C ASP A 211 19.58 -2.47 12.95
N PRO A 212 20.16 -3.52 13.56
CA PRO A 212 19.96 -4.91 13.12
C PRO A 212 18.51 -5.42 13.23
N GLU A 213 17.64 -4.80 14.02
CA GLU A 213 16.22 -5.17 14.13
C GLU A 213 15.38 -4.51 13.03
N LEU A 214 15.79 -3.31 12.58
CA LEU A 214 15.08 -2.50 11.59
C LEU A 214 15.55 -2.74 10.15
N GLY A 215 16.86 -2.91 9.95
CA GLY A 215 17.54 -3.14 8.66
C GLY A 215 18.11 -4.54 8.52
N PHE A 216 17.35 -5.57 8.91
CA PHE A 216 17.85 -6.94 9.11
C PHE A 216 18.42 -7.66 7.86
N ASP A 217 18.26 -7.13 6.65
CA ASP A 217 18.92 -7.65 5.44
C ASP A 217 20.12 -6.82 4.98
N LEU A 218 20.39 -5.66 5.58
CA LEU A 218 21.31 -4.65 5.05
C LEU A 218 22.73 -5.21 4.83
N GLN A 219 23.26 -5.96 5.78
CA GLN A 219 24.58 -6.60 5.68
C GLN A 219 24.60 -7.71 4.61
N ALA A 220 23.50 -8.46 4.47
CA ALA A 220 23.37 -9.51 3.46
C ALA A 220 23.28 -8.94 2.04
N VAL A 221 22.58 -7.81 1.87
CA VAL A 221 22.53 -7.06 0.61
C VAL A 221 23.91 -6.52 0.24
N ALA A 222 24.59 -5.85 1.17
CA ALA A 222 25.95 -5.32 0.96
C ALA A 222 26.92 -6.43 0.52
N ALA A 223 26.93 -7.56 1.23
CA ALA A 223 27.74 -8.74 0.88
C ALA A 223 27.38 -9.32 -0.50
N ARG A 224 26.09 -9.43 -0.84
CA ARG A 224 25.63 -9.98 -2.12
C ARG A 224 25.92 -9.07 -3.32
N LEU A 225 25.99 -7.76 -3.10
CA LEU A 225 26.35 -6.75 -4.09
C LEU A 225 27.86 -6.43 -4.13
N ALA A 226 28.66 -7.02 -3.23
CA ALA A 226 30.10 -6.77 -3.08
C ALA A 226 30.46 -5.28 -2.85
N VAL A 227 29.64 -4.58 -2.06
CA VAL A 227 29.84 -3.18 -1.64
C VAL A 227 29.79 -3.06 -0.10
N SER A 228 30.21 -1.92 0.46
CA SER A 228 30.07 -1.70 1.91
C SER A 228 28.62 -1.34 2.29
N VAL A 229 28.28 -1.50 3.57
CA VAL A 229 26.96 -1.12 4.12
C VAL A 229 26.73 0.39 3.93
N GLU A 230 27.75 1.19 4.17
CA GLU A 230 27.74 2.64 3.99
C GLU A 230 27.42 3.00 2.54
N SER A 231 28.03 2.32 1.55
CA SER A 231 27.70 2.51 0.14
C SER A 231 26.26 2.13 -0.21
N VAL A 232 25.70 1.07 0.41
CA VAL A 232 24.27 0.74 0.23
C VAL A 232 23.37 1.87 0.74
N ILE A 233 23.66 2.39 1.93
CA ILE A 233 22.89 3.48 2.55
C ILE A 233 23.02 4.77 1.72
N GLU A 234 24.22 5.13 1.27
CA GLU A 234 24.49 6.30 0.44
C GLU A 234 23.73 6.20 -0.89
N LEU A 235 23.89 5.10 -1.64
CA LEU A 235 23.22 4.88 -2.92
C LEU A 235 21.68 4.88 -2.78
N HIS A 236 21.15 4.35 -1.67
CA HIS A 236 19.70 4.28 -1.43
C HIS A 236 19.11 5.61 -0.93
N SER A 237 19.82 6.36 -0.10
CA SER A 237 19.34 7.65 0.44
C SER A 237 19.58 8.83 -0.50
N ALA A 238 20.63 8.80 -1.32
CA ALA A 238 20.90 9.85 -2.30
C ALA A 238 19.87 9.85 -3.45
N ALA A 239 19.33 8.68 -3.80
CA ALA A 239 18.41 8.49 -4.91
C ALA A 239 17.09 9.27 -4.74
N GLU A 240 16.53 9.70 -5.88
CA GLU A 240 15.20 10.28 -5.97
C GLU A 240 14.23 9.23 -6.50
N TYR A 241 13.19 8.95 -5.72
CA TYR A 241 12.21 7.91 -6.02
C TYR A 241 10.91 8.49 -6.53
N LEU A 242 10.29 7.81 -7.50
CA LEU A 242 8.92 8.07 -7.93
C LEU A 242 8.02 6.96 -7.38
N VAL A 243 6.97 7.32 -6.64
CA VAL A 243 5.86 6.44 -6.27
C VAL A 243 5.10 6.09 -7.55
N TYR A 244 5.31 4.89 -8.07
CA TYR A 244 4.77 4.54 -9.38
C TYR A 244 3.29 4.13 -9.31
N PHE A 245 2.94 3.38 -8.27
CA PHE A 245 1.57 3.06 -7.87
C PHE A 245 1.52 2.68 -6.38
N ILE A 246 0.32 2.67 -5.82
CA ILE A 246 0.00 2.14 -4.49
C ILE A 246 -0.76 0.83 -4.68
N GLY A 247 -0.38 -0.26 -4.01
CA GLY A 247 -1.05 -1.55 -4.18
C GLY A 247 -0.49 -2.68 -3.33
N PHE A 248 -0.99 -3.90 -3.56
CA PHE A 248 -0.82 -5.10 -2.70
C PHE A 248 -1.44 -4.97 -1.29
N ALA A 249 -1.15 -3.87 -0.58
CA ALA A 249 -1.80 -3.48 0.66
C ALA A 249 -2.18 -1.99 0.65
N PRO A 250 -3.15 -1.55 1.49
CA PRO A 250 -3.55 -0.14 1.56
C PRO A 250 -2.35 0.76 1.86
N GLY A 251 -2.09 1.76 1.02
CA GLY A 251 -0.99 2.71 1.21
C GLY A 251 0.43 2.17 1.03
N GLN A 252 0.62 0.95 0.49
CA GLN A 252 1.96 0.39 0.20
C GLN A 252 2.47 0.89 -1.17
N PRO A 253 3.51 1.76 -1.22
CA PRO A 253 4.08 2.24 -2.47
C PRO A 253 5.05 1.26 -3.11
N TYR A 254 5.03 1.24 -4.44
CA TYR A 254 6.11 0.68 -5.26
C TYR A 254 6.89 1.82 -5.89
N LEU A 255 8.20 1.82 -5.66
CA LEU A 255 9.09 2.91 -5.98
C LEU A 255 9.98 2.55 -7.17
N THR A 256 10.19 3.50 -8.06
CA THR A 256 11.25 3.46 -9.10
C THR A 256 12.25 4.58 -8.84
N GLY A 257 13.43 4.52 -9.48
CA GLY A 257 14.55 5.45 -9.21
C GLY A 257 15.68 4.84 -8.38
N LEU A 258 15.58 3.56 -8.01
CA LEU A 258 16.66 2.83 -7.34
C LEU A 258 17.95 2.86 -8.18
N ALA A 259 19.07 3.18 -7.54
CA ALA A 259 20.39 3.16 -8.16
C ALA A 259 20.68 1.78 -8.81
N PRO A 260 21.12 1.71 -10.08
CA PRO A 260 21.38 0.43 -10.76
C PRO A 260 22.35 -0.50 -10.04
N GLN A 261 23.28 0.06 -9.26
CA GLN A 261 24.23 -0.65 -8.40
C GLN A 261 23.55 -1.45 -7.27
N LEU A 262 22.33 -1.06 -6.88
CA LEU A 262 21.51 -1.75 -5.88
C LEU A 262 20.50 -2.71 -6.51
N ALA A 263 20.55 -2.94 -7.83
CA ALA A 263 19.63 -3.86 -8.49
C ALA A 263 19.92 -5.31 -8.07
N ILE A 264 19.01 -5.89 -7.27
CA ILE A 264 19.15 -7.20 -6.64
C ILE A 264 17.85 -8.00 -6.82
N PRO A 265 17.87 -9.26 -7.32
CA PRO A 265 16.64 -10.06 -7.43
C PRO A 265 15.90 -10.16 -6.09
N ARG A 266 14.56 -10.21 -6.12
CA ARG A 266 13.75 -10.50 -4.91
C ARG A 266 14.17 -11.84 -4.28
N LEU A 267 13.88 -12.02 -3.01
CA LEU A 267 14.08 -13.28 -2.30
C LEU A 267 13.35 -14.43 -3.02
N GLU A 268 14.04 -15.55 -3.20
CA GLU A 268 13.50 -16.76 -3.84
C GLU A 268 12.31 -17.34 -3.07
N SER A 269 12.33 -17.22 -1.74
CA SER A 269 11.23 -17.54 -0.85
C SER A 269 10.78 -16.27 -0.11
N PRO A 270 9.61 -15.70 -0.44
CA PRO A 270 9.05 -14.55 0.27
C PRO A 270 8.83 -14.84 1.76
N ARG A 271 9.05 -13.82 2.60
CA ARG A 271 8.71 -13.88 4.03
C ARG A 271 7.21 -13.96 4.21
N THR A 272 6.77 -14.71 5.22
CA THR A 272 5.36 -14.77 5.63
C THR A 272 4.92 -13.52 6.41
N LYS A 273 5.87 -12.81 7.04
CA LYS A 273 5.66 -11.57 7.77
C LYS A 273 6.86 -10.65 7.59
N THR A 274 6.59 -9.42 7.13
CA THR A 274 7.48 -8.27 7.11
C THR A 274 6.78 -7.14 7.88
N PRO A 275 7.46 -6.39 8.78
CA PRO A 275 6.81 -5.39 9.61
C PRO A 275 6.35 -4.14 8.83
N ALA A 276 5.34 -3.46 9.35
CA ALA A 276 4.87 -2.18 8.83
C ALA A 276 5.90 -1.08 9.12
N GLY A 277 6.31 -0.34 8.09
CA GLY A 277 7.40 0.64 8.11
C GLY A 277 8.70 0.10 7.49
N ALA A 278 8.81 -1.20 7.21
CA ALA A 278 10.01 -1.77 6.57
C ALA A 278 10.24 -1.16 5.17
N VAL A 279 11.47 -0.71 4.92
CA VAL A 279 11.93 -0.15 3.65
C VAL A 279 12.84 -1.18 2.97
N GLY A 280 12.52 -1.55 1.74
CA GLY A 280 13.28 -2.61 1.05
C GLY A 280 13.34 -2.50 -0.45
N ILE A 281 14.23 -3.30 -1.04
CA ILE A 281 14.55 -3.32 -2.48
C ILE A 281 14.36 -4.70 -3.11
N GLY A 282 14.08 -4.73 -4.41
CA GLY A 282 13.91 -5.96 -5.17
C GLY A 282 13.70 -5.71 -6.67
N GLY A 283 14.48 -6.39 -7.50
CA GLY A 283 14.65 -6.03 -8.92
C GLY A 283 15.31 -4.65 -9.03
N THR A 284 14.69 -3.76 -9.81
CA THR A 284 15.05 -2.33 -9.92
C THR A 284 14.12 -1.43 -9.09
N GLN A 285 13.40 -2.00 -8.12
CA GLN A 285 12.31 -1.32 -7.39
C GLN A 285 12.63 -1.19 -5.90
N GLY A 286 12.14 -0.11 -5.30
CA GLY A 286 11.98 0.02 -3.85
C GLY A 286 10.53 -0.26 -3.43
N CYS A 287 10.30 -0.52 -2.15
CA CYS A 287 8.99 -0.65 -1.55
C CYS A 287 9.03 -0.24 -0.07
N ILE A 288 7.93 0.28 0.44
CA ILE A 288 7.74 0.52 1.88
C ILE A 288 6.50 -0.26 2.32
N TYR A 289 6.64 -1.16 3.27
CA TYR A 289 5.52 -1.96 3.78
C TYR A 289 4.60 -1.08 4.63
N SER A 290 3.36 -0.83 4.20
CA SER A 290 2.43 0.05 4.95
C SER A 290 1.77 -0.64 6.15
N VAL A 291 1.65 -1.97 6.08
CA VAL A 291 1.07 -2.85 7.10
C VAL A 291 1.92 -4.12 7.18
N GLN A 292 1.79 -4.89 8.27
CA GLN A 292 2.50 -6.18 8.37
C GLN A 292 1.91 -7.18 7.36
N SER A 293 2.71 -7.61 6.39
CA SER A 293 2.27 -8.48 5.29
C SER A 293 3.38 -9.44 4.82
N PRO A 294 3.08 -10.45 3.99
CA PRO A 294 4.09 -11.25 3.33
C PRO A 294 4.92 -10.42 2.33
N GLY A 295 6.16 -10.82 2.04
CA GLY A 295 7.01 -10.02 1.15
C GLY A 295 8.37 -10.61 0.78
N GLY A 296 8.79 -10.41 -0.47
CA GLY A 296 10.07 -10.87 -1.02
C GLY A 296 11.12 -9.77 -1.26
N PHE A 297 10.94 -8.57 -0.71
CA PHE A 297 11.94 -7.49 -0.78
C PHE A 297 13.01 -7.69 0.31
N TRP A 298 14.24 -7.28 0.01
CA TRP A 298 15.34 -7.21 0.98
C TRP A 298 15.21 -5.93 1.81
N ILE A 299 15.13 -6.04 3.13
CA ILE A 299 14.85 -4.92 4.04
C ILE A 299 16.13 -4.23 4.49
N LEU A 300 16.34 -3.01 3.99
CA LEU A 300 17.54 -2.20 4.24
C LEU A 300 17.44 -1.39 5.53
N GLY A 301 16.22 -1.09 5.96
CA GLY A 301 15.96 -0.22 7.10
C GLY A 301 14.46 -0.06 7.33
N HIS A 302 14.10 0.87 8.21
CA HIS A 302 12.72 1.07 8.62
C HIS A 302 12.38 2.55 8.78
N THR A 303 11.19 2.95 8.33
CA THR A 303 10.64 4.28 8.58
C THR A 303 9.72 4.25 9.80
N PRO A 304 9.75 5.28 10.68
CA PRO A 304 8.80 5.42 11.78
C PRO A 304 7.43 5.95 11.33
N LEU A 305 7.28 6.29 10.04
CA LEU A 305 6.05 6.88 9.51
C LEU A 305 4.96 5.81 9.30
N ARG A 306 3.71 6.16 9.63
CA ARG A 306 2.53 5.40 9.20
C ARG A 306 2.18 5.78 7.77
N LEU A 307 2.38 4.86 6.83
CA LEU A 307 1.97 5.05 5.44
C LEU A 307 0.46 4.82 5.23
N TYR A 308 -0.16 4.07 6.14
CA TYR A 308 -1.59 3.82 6.19
C TYR A 308 -2.11 3.97 7.62
N ASP A 309 -3.17 4.76 7.80
CA ASP A 309 -3.88 4.94 9.07
C ASP A 309 -5.39 5.06 8.78
N PRO A 310 -6.21 4.02 9.06
CA PRO A 310 -7.62 4.00 8.68
C PRO A 310 -8.48 5.03 9.44
N ASP A 311 -8.00 5.56 10.56
CA ASP A 311 -8.71 6.53 11.39
C ASP A 311 -8.31 7.99 11.05
N ALA A 312 -7.27 8.18 10.23
CA ALA A 312 -6.83 9.49 9.78
C ALA A 312 -7.77 10.11 8.72
N ARG A 313 -7.81 11.45 8.65
CA ARG A 313 -8.61 12.18 7.65
C ARG A 313 -8.16 11.88 6.21
N ALA A 314 -6.87 11.64 6.01
CA ALA A 314 -6.29 11.14 4.77
C ALA A 314 -5.62 9.80 5.11
N PRO A 315 -6.29 8.65 4.83
CA PRO A 315 -5.82 7.35 5.33
C PRO A 315 -4.52 6.84 4.73
N ILE A 316 -4.07 7.40 3.61
CA ILE A 316 -2.86 7.00 2.91
C ILE A 316 -1.92 8.22 2.85
N LEU A 317 -0.65 8.02 3.19
CA LEU A 317 0.34 9.09 3.22
C LEU A 317 0.86 9.48 1.83
N LEU A 318 1.10 8.49 0.96
CA LEU A 318 1.76 8.64 -0.33
C LEU A 318 0.80 8.34 -1.48
N GLU A 319 0.86 9.16 -2.53
CA GLU A 319 -0.02 9.11 -3.69
C GLU A 319 0.75 8.72 -4.96
N PRO A 320 0.13 8.04 -5.94
CA PRO A 320 0.75 7.76 -7.23
C PRO A 320 1.26 9.03 -7.91
N GLY A 321 2.57 9.03 -8.18
CA GLY A 321 3.29 10.14 -8.77
C GLY A 321 4.03 11.04 -7.80
N ASP A 322 3.88 10.89 -6.47
CA ASP A 322 4.76 11.55 -5.50
C ASP A 322 6.23 11.25 -5.77
N ARG A 323 7.09 12.25 -5.56
CA ARG A 323 8.53 12.09 -5.48
C ARG A 323 8.92 11.94 -4.01
N LEU A 324 9.87 11.07 -3.70
CA LEU A 324 10.41 10.95 -2.34
C LEU A 324 11.91 10.70 -2.32
N ARG A 325 12.53 11.09 -1.21
CA ARG A 325 13.93 10.78 -0.89
C ARG A 325 14.00 10.23 0.52
N PHE A 326 14.87 9.25 0.75
CA PHE A 326 15.07 8.71 2.10
C PHE A 326 16.13 9.52 2.84
N ARG A 327 15.82 10.05 4.02
CA ARG A 327 16.83 10.61 4.92
C ARG A 327 17.29 9.53 5.89
N SER A 328 18.58 9.21 5.86
CA SER A 328 19.20 8.32 6.86
C SER A 328 19.12 8.96 8.25
N ILE A 329 18.64 8.22 9.24
CA ILE A 329 18.51 8.65 10.64
C ILE A 329 19.03 7.60 11.62
N GLY A 330 19.47 8.05 12.80
CA GLY A 330 19.85 7.18 13.92
C GLY A 330 18.66 6.63 14.69
N ARG A 331 18.91 5.65 15.57
CA ARG A 331 17.88 5.00 16.39
C ARG A 331 17.14 5.99 17.31
N ASP A 332 17.86 6.90 17.96
CA ASP A 332 17.26 7.91 18.85
C ASP A 332 16.29 8.84 18.12
N GLU A 333 16.63 9.27 16.90
CA GLU A 333 15.74 10.08 16.06
C GLU A 333 14.55 9.25 15.54
N TYR A 334 14.76 7.97 15.25
CA TYR A 334 13.69 7.06 14.85
C TYR A 334 12.64 6.92 15.96
N ASP A 335 13.08 6.66 17.19
CA ASP A 335 12.18 6.49 18.35
C ASP A 335 11.48 7.81 18.72
N ALA A 336 12.16 8.95 18.59
CA ALA A 336 11.54 10.28 18.76
C ALA A 336 10.44 10.56 17.71
N ILE A 337 10.72 10.34 16.42
CA ILE A 337 9.72 10.50 15.35
C ILE A 337 8.57 9.50 15.53
N ALA A 338 8.85 8.26 15.93
CA ALA A 338 7.81 7.25 16.19
C ALA A 338 6.84 7.70 17.30
N ALA A 339 7.34 8.37 18.35
CA ALA A 339 6.51 8.96 19.39
C ALA A 339 5.64 10.12 18.86
N GLU A 340 6.19 11.01 18.03
CA GLU A 340 5.45 12.10 17.37
C GLU A 340 4.40 11.61 16.36
N VAL A 341 4.69 10.52 15.65
CA VAL A 341 3.74 9.85 14.75
C VAL A 341 2.62 9.20 15.57
N ALA A 342 2.94 8.57 16.71
CA ALA A 342 1.95 7.93 17.58
C ALA A 342 0.95 8.92 18.21
N CYS A 343 1.36 10.16 18.49
CA CYS A 343 0.46 11.22 18.96
C CYS A 343 -0.10 12.12 17.83
N GLY A 344 0.27 11.87 16.58
CA GLY A 344 -0.23 12.58 15.39
C GLY A 344 0.35 13.98 15.17
N SER A 345 1.40 14.37 15.88
CA SER A 345 2.06 15.68 15.72
C SER A 345 3.04 15.72 14.54
N TYR A 346 3.67 14.59 14.18
CA TYR A 346 4.68 14.57 13.12
C TYR A 346 4.10 14.99 11.76
N ARG A 347 4.87 15.76 10.99
CA ARG A 347 4.59 16.07 9.58
C ARG A 347 5.87 15.81 8.76
N PRO A 348 5.82 14.95 7.73
CA PRO A 348 6.95 14.76 6.82
C PRO A 348 7.37 16.09 6.20
N ARG A 349 8.67 16.25 5.98
CA ARG A 349 9.22 17.43 5.32
C ARG A 349 8.96 17.34 3.81
N SER A 350 8.81 18.49 3.17
CA SER A 350 8.99 18.55 1.73
C SER A 350 10.47 18.33 1.39
N ALA A 351 10.76 17.45 0.42
CA ALA A 351 12.12 17.10 -0.03
C ALA A 351 12.62 18.00 -1.18
#